data_AF-A0A6L4Y548-F1
#
_entry.id   AF-A0A6L4Y548-F1
#
_cell.length_a   1.000
_cell.length_b   1.000
_cell.length_c   1.000
_cell.angle_alpha   90.00
_cell.angle_beta   90.00
_cell.angle_gamma   90.00
#
_symmetry.space_group_name_H-M   'P 1'
#
loop_
_entity.id
_entity.type
_entity.pdbx_description
1 polymer ?
#
loop_
_entity_poly.entity_id
_entity_poly.type
_entity_poly.pdbx_seq_one_letter_code
_entity_poly.pdbx_strand_id
1 'polypeptide(L)'
;MFCLEICLVLNEHPSVTQLCQLLRDPIRGKDYRDWAGVFGKIPSEDDFANFRIHTGEAKYREIFNIIFDMVEDIGFLSQPLIATTDGLLFDSFAKYRGCTYFGKDCHSIPFQNLAGSVRKRILQLIHHPRGISLAKTYKVKAECPSANFPKDVQKPWIECLSFSFIPYDPSINDPTLKLLDIEDELKAHNLSLKYHSHIIAVSQDTYTIRCPKLPKDTDARVGVSHDYHPR
;
A
#
# COMPACT_ATOMS: atom_id res chain seq x y z
N MET A 1 -15.30 -18.57 22.86
CA MET A 1 -14.25 -17.73 22.23
C MET A 1 -14.85 -16.68 21.32
N PHE A 2 -15.63 -17.03 20.28
CA PHE A 2 -16.29 -16.04 19.42
C PHE A 2 -17.13 -14.98 20.17
N CYS A 3 -17.92 -15.38 21.18
CA CYS A 3 -18.68 -14.41 21.99
C CYS A 3 -17.78 -13.38 22.72
N LEU A 4 -16.60 -13.80 23.18
CA LEU A 4 -15.62 -12.91 23.82
C LEU A 4 -14.97 -11.96 22.82
N GLU A 5 -14.72 -12.43 21.60
CA GLU A 5 -14.18 -11.58 20.53
C GLU A 5 -15.23 -10.59 20.02
N ILE A 6 -16.52 -10.95 20.02
CA ILE A 6 -17.60 -10.01 19.74
C ILE A 6 -17.68 -8.93 20.83
N CYS A 7 -17.40 -9.28 22.09
CA CYS A 7 -17.30 -8.29 23.15
C CYS A 7 -16.17 -7.28 22.92
N LEU A 8 -15.08 -7.66 22.21
CA LEU A 8 -14.05 -6.70 21.77
C LEU A 8 -14.63 -5.70 20.77
N VAL A 9 -15.41 -6.21 19.80
CA VAL A 9 -16.06 -5.40 18.76
C VAL A 9 -17.02 -4.39 19.39
N LEU A 10 -17.88 -4.87 20.29
CA LEU A 10 -18.97 -4.06 20.84
C LEU A 10 -18.51 -3.01 21.84
N ASN A 11 -17.40 -3.23 22.54
CA ASN A 11 -16.91 -2.32 23.60
C ASN A 11 -15.62 -1.58 23.21
N GLU A 12 -15.27 -1.58 21.92
CA GLU A 12 -14.08 -0.91 21.37
C GLU A 12 -12.79 -1.26 22.14
N HIS A 13 -12.70 -2.50 22.63
CA HIS A 13 -11.52 -2.88 23.39
C HIS A 13 -10.35 -3.07 22.44
N PRO A 14 -9.23 -2.39 22.69
CA PRO A 14 -8.14 -2.33 21.74
C PRO A 14 -7.47 -3.71 21.56
N SER A 15 -7.33 -4.54 22.60
CA SER A 15 -6.62 -5.82 22.42
C SER A 15 -7.14 -7.00 23.23
N VAL A 16 -6.84 -8.20 22.72
CA VAL A 16 -7.04 -9.48 23.42
C VAL A 16 -6.35 -9.47 24.79
N THR A 17 -5.17 -8.85 24.91
CA THR A 17 -4.48 -8.65 26.18
C THR A 17 -5.33 -7.86 27.18
N GLN A 18 -5.93 -6.75 26.76
CA GLN A 18 -6.81 -5.96 27.63
C GLN A 18 -8.10 -6.69 27.99
N LEU A 19 -8.64 -7.48 27.06
CA LEU A 19 -9.78 -8.36 27.36
C LEU A 19 -9.42 -9.43 28.38
N CYS A 20 -8.27 -10.09 28.26
CA CYS A 20 -7.81 -11.06 29.25
C CYS A 20 -7.61 -10.41 30.63
N GLN A 21 -7.16 -9.15 30.69
CA GLN A 21 -7.09 -8.39 31.93
C GLN A 21 -8.48 -8.09 32.49
N LEU A 22 -9.43 -7.67 31.64
CA LEU A 22 -10.82 -7.42 32.02
C LEU A 22 -11.50 -8.69 32.53
N LEU A 23 -11.34 -9.82 31.84
CA LEU A 23 -11.92 -11.11 32.22
C LEU A 23 -11.35 -11.65 33.54
N ARG A 24 -10.16 -11.21 33.96
CA ARG A 24 -9.58 -11.54 35.28
C ARG A 24 -10.13 -10.66 36.39
N ASP A 25 -10.72 -9.51 36.08
CA ASP A 25 -11.34 -8.64 37.08
C ASP A 25 -12.62 -9.32 37.62
N PRO A 26 -12.74 -9.53 38.95
CA PRO A 26 -13.85 -10.27 39.54
C PRO A 26 -15.19 -9.55 39.37
N ILE A 27 -15.19 -8.21 39.27
CA ILE A 27 -16.40 -7.39 39.21
C ILE A 27 -16.66 -6.97 37.76
N ARG A 28 -15.69 -6.32 37.12
CA ARG A 28 -15.85 -5.76 35.77
C ARG A 28 -15.89 -6.84 34.69
N GLY A 29 -15.18 -7.94 34.89
CA GLY A 29 -15.16 -9.07 33.97
C GLY A 29 -16.33 -10.04 34.15
N LYS A 30 -17.13 -9.88 35.21
CA LYS A 30 -18.19 -10.85 35.56
C LYS A 30 -19.22 -10.98 34.45
N ASP A 31 -19.75 -9.87 33.97
CA ASP A 31 -20.81 -9.88 32.95
C ASP A 31 -20.30 -10.47 31.63
N TYR A 32 -19.05 -10.16 31.25
CA TYR A 32 -18.40 -10.75 30.07
C TYR A 32 -18.21 -12.27 30.19
N ARG A 33 -17.84 -12.75 31.38
CA ARG A 33 -17.71 -14.19 31.65
C ARG A 33 -19.08 -14.87 31.62
N ASP A 34 -20.08 -14.25 32.23
CA ASP A 34 -21.45 -14.77 32.28
C ASP A 34 -22.05 -14.86 30.87
N TRP A 35 -21.90 -13.81 30.05
CA TRP A 35 -22.37 -13.77 28.65
C TRP A 35 -21.66 -14.78 27.75
N ALA A 36 -20.35 -14.97 27.94
CA ALA A 36 -19.57 -15.92 27.14
C ALA A 36 -19.60 -17.36 27.67
N GLY A 37 -20.31 -17.62 28.78
CA GLY A 37 -20.38 -18.95 29.41
C GLY A 37 -19.06 -19.43 30.02
N VAL A 38 -18.20 -18.52 30.49
CA VAL A 38 -16.89 -18.84 31.09
C VAL A 38 -17.02 -18.95 32.61
N PHE A 39 -17.24 -20.17 33.09
CA PHE A 39 -17.43 -20.44 34.53
C PHE A 39 -16.21 -21.06 35.22
N GLY A 40 -15.15 -21.37 34.47
CA GLY A 40 -13.96 -22.07 34.95
C GLY A 40 -12.67 -21.34 34.62
N LYS A 41 -11.78 -22.01 33.87
CA LYS A 41 -10.52 -21.41 33.43
C LYS A 41 -10.80 -20.16 32.58
N ILE A 42 -10.30 -19.02 33.04
CA ILE A 42 -10.36 -17.76 32.28
C ILE A 42 -9.38 -17.88 31.10
N PRO A 43 -9.83 -17.66 29.85
CA PRO A 43 -8.97 -17.74 28.68
C PRO A 43 -7.76 -16.79 28.74
N SER A 44 -6.58 -17.29 28.39
CA SER A 44 -5.38 -16.49 28.15
C SER A 44 -5.23 -16.11 26.68
N GLU A 45 -4.31 -15.20 26.38
CA GLU A 45 -3.97 -14.81 25.01
C GLU A 45 -3.58 -16.02 24.15
N ASP A 46 -2.83 -16.98 24.73
CA ASP A 46 -2.48 -18.22 24.06
C ASP A 46 -3.71 -19.06 23.71
N ASP A 47 -4.75 -19.07 24.55
CA ASP A 47 -5.99 -19.78 24.25
C ASP A 47 -6.71 -19.16 23.04
N PHE A 48 -6.66 -17.83 22.86
CA PHE A 48 -7.17 -17.15 21.66
C PHE A 48 -6.33 -17.46 20.42
N ALA A 49 -5.00 -17.39 20.52
CA ALA A 49 -4.10 -17.69 19.40
C ALA A 49 -4.26 -19.16 18.95
N ASN A 50 -4.28 -20.10 19.89
CA ASN A 50 -4.49 -21.51 19.62
C ASN A 50 -5.88 -21.75 19.00
N PHE A 51 -6.92 -21.09 19.50
CA PHE A 51 -8.26 -21.19 18.93
C PHE A 51 -8.30 -20.79 17.45
N ARG A 52 -7.66 -19.68 17.08
CA ARG A 52 -7.58 -19.24 15.67
C ARG A 52 -6.78 -20.21 14.80
N ILE A 53 -5.61 -20.65 15.28
CA ILE A 53 -4.77 -21.62 14.57
C ILE A 53 -5.53 -22.93 14.31
N HIS A 54 -6.25 -23.46 15.30
CA HIS A 54 -6.98 -24.72 15.17
C HIS A 54 -8.24 -24.59 14.30
N THR A 55 -8.91 -23.44 14.35
CA THR A 55 -10.10 -23.18 13.51
C THR A 55 -9.69 -22.99 12.05
N GLY A 56 -8.51 -22.42 11.82
CA GLY A 56 -8.02 -22.05 10.50
C GLY A 56 -8.62 -20.73 10.02
N GLU A 57 -7.78 -19.86 9.48
CA GLU A 57 -8.11 -18.45 9.18
C GLU A 57 -9.36 -18.27 8.32
N ALA A 58 -9.52 -19.10 7.27
CA ALA A 58 -10.65 -19.00 6.37
C ALA A 58 -12.00 -19.33 7.05
N LYS A 59 -12.03 -20.40 7.86
CA LYS A 59 -13.24 -20.83 8.59
C LYS A 59 -13.53 -19.92 9.77
N TYR A 60 -12.48 -19.46 10.44
CA TYR A 60 -12.62 -18.49 11.53
C TYR A 60 -13.32 -17.23 11.03
N ARG A 61 -12.87 -16.68 9.91
CA ARG A 61 -13.49 -15.51 9.27
C ARG A 61 -14.92 -15.76 8.83
N GLU A 62 -15.19 -16.91 8.21
CA GLU A 62 -16.55 -17.29 7.78
C GLU A 62 -17.52 -17.31 8.96
N ILE A 63 -17.16 -18.00 10.05
CA ILE A 63 -17.99 -18.08 11.26
C ILE A 63 -18.14 -16.71 11.91
N PHE A 64 -17.04 -15.94 12.00
CA PHE A 64 -17.07 -14.60 12.60
C PHE A 64 -18.01 -13.66 11.84
N ASN A 65 -17.96 -13.67 10.51
CA ASN A 65 -18.85 -12.87 9.66
C ASN A 65 -20.32 -13.26 9.84
N ILE A 66 -20.64 -14.57 9.88
CA ILE A 66 -22.02 -15.01 10.10
C ILE A 66 -22.57 -14.50 11.44
N ILE A 67 -21.76 -14.56 12.50
CA ILE A 67 -22.20 -14.06 13.81
C ILE A 67 -22.28 -12.54 13.81
N PHE A 68 -21.38 -11.86 13.10
CA PHE A 68 -21.42 -10.41 12.93
C PHE A 68 -22.71 -9.96 12.23
N ASP A 69 -23.07 -10.60 11.12
CA ASP A 69 -24.30 -10.32 10.36
C ASP A 69 -25.53 -10.50 11.27
N MET A 70 -25.55 -11.53 12.12
CA MET A 70 -26.62 -11.71 13.12
C MET A 70 -26.71 -10.57 14.14
N VAL A 71 -25.57 -10.05 14.61
CA VAL A 71 -25.53 -8.95 15.58
C VAL A 71 -25.93 -7.62 14.93
N GLU A 72 -25.58 -7.42 13.65
CA GLU A 72 -26.03 -6.30 12.82
C GLU A 72 -27.55 -6.35 12.61
N ASP A 73 -28.10 -7.51 12.25
CA ASP A 73 -29.55 -7.72 12.05
C ASP A 73 -30.38 -7.42 13.31
N ILE A 74 -29.84 -7.67 14.50
CA ILE A 74 -30.51 -7.38 15.79
C ILE A 74 -30.40 -5.88 16.15
N GLY A 75 -29.66 -5.09 15.38
CA GLY A 75 -29.50 -3.64 15.59
C GLY A 75 -28.56 -3.27 16.74
N PHE A 76 -27.72 -4.22 17.19
CA PHE A 76 -26.71 -3.97 18.22
C PHE A 76 -25.51 -3.18 17.69
N LEU A 77 -25.36 -3.08 16.37
CA LEU A 77 -24.29 -2.37 15.69
C LEU A 77 -24.88 -1.27 14.81
N SER A 78 -24.41 -0.04 14.97
CA SER A 78 -24.89 1.12 14.21
C SER A 78 -23.97 1.51 13.05
N GLN A 79 -22.86 0.79 12.85
CA GLN A 79 -21.84 1.10 11.83
C GLN A 79 -21.25 -0.17 11.19
N PRO A 80 -20.89 -0.14 9.89
CA PRO A 80 -20.26 -1.28 9.22
C PRO A 80 -18.81 -1.44 9.70
N LEU A 81 -18.56 -2.47 10.50
CA LEU A 81 -17.23 -2.79 11.03
C LEU A 81 -16.50 -3.73 10.08
N ILE A 82 -15.28 -3.34 9.69
CA ILE A 82 -14.46 -4.11 8.75
C ILE A 82 -13.53 -5.02 9.57
N ALA A 83 -13.73 -6.34 9.47
CA ALA A 83 -12.79 -7.32 9.99
C ALA A 83 -11.54 -7.38 9.09
N THR A 84 -10.39 -6.91 9.59
CA THR A 84 -9.07 -7.10 8.96
C THR A 84 -8.26 -8.23 9.63
N THR A 85 -7.38 -8.82 8.84
CA THR A 85 -6.64 -10.11 8.92
C THR A 85 -5.89 -10.48 10.20
N ASP A 86 -5.92 -9.64 11.24
CA ASP A 86 -5.14 -9.88 12.46
C ASP A 86 -6.05 -10.03 13.70
N GLY A 87 -7.37 -9.90 13.51
CA GLY A 87 -8.41 -10.06 14.53
C GLY A 87 -8.23 -9.17 15.76
N LEU A 88 -7.56 -8.02 15.58
CA LEU A 88 -7.56 -6.91 16.51
C LEU A 88 -8.36 -5.78 15.84
N LEU A 89 -9.48 -5.43 16.47
CA LEU A 89 -10.40 -4.39 16.04
C LEU A 89 -9.84 -3.05 16.51
N PHE A 90 -9.00 -2.47 15.68
CA PHE A 90 -8.64 -1.07 15.80
C PHE A 90 -9.03 -0.36 14.52
N ASP A 91 -9.28 0.95 14.64
CA ASP A 91 -8.97 1.87 13.56
C ASP A 91 -7.56 1.54 13.10
N SER A 92 -7.45 0.86 11.95
CA SER A 92 -6.15 0.64 11.38
C SER A 92 -5.61 2.04 11.06
N PHE A 93 -4.71 2.51 11.91
CA PHE A 93 -3.71 3.51 11.54
C PHE A 93 -2.76 2.93 10.49
N ALA A 94 -3.20 1.96 9.67
CA ALA A 94 -2.70 1.74 8.34
C ALA A 94 -2.93 3.05 7.59
N LYS A 95 -1.96 3.96 7.75
CA LYS A 95 -1.86 5.18 6.98
C LYS A 95 -1.76 4.72 5.54
N TYR A 96 -2.92 4.61 4.88
CA TYR A 96 -3.00 4.27 3.48
C TYR A 96 -2.11 5.25 2.74
N ARG A 97 -0.98 4.74 2.23
CA ARG A 97 0.02 5.54 1.54
C ARG A 97 0.03 5.07 0.09
N GLY A 98 -0.79 5.73 -0.73
CA GLY A 98 -0.92 5.44 -2.14
C GLY A 98 -2.03 6.24 -2.81
N CYS A 99 -2.21 6.03 -4.11
CA CYS A 99 -3.27 6.60 -4.91
C CYS A 99 -4.58 5.85 -4.62
N THR A 100 -5.63 6.55 -4.19
CA THR A 100 -6.96 5.99 -3.92
C THR A 100 -7.72 5.57 -5.18
N TYR A 101 -7.32 6.07 -6.36
CA TYR A 101 -7.93 5.79 -7.65
C TYR A 101 -7.15 4.74 -8.44
N PHE A 102 -6.35 3.88 -7.81
CA PHE A 102 -5.59 2.86 -8.55
C PHE A 102 -6.54 1.82 -9.16
N GLY A 103 -6.15 1.28 -10.31
CA GLY A 103 -6.84 0.17 -10.99
C GLY A 103 -5.91 -1.01 -11.20
N LYS A 104 -6.42 -2.11 -11.76
CA LYS A 104 -5.62 -3.31 -12.07
C LYS A 104 -4.42 -2.96 -12.96
N ASP A 105 -4.65 -2.10 -13.96
CA ASP A 105 -3.63 -1.67 -14.93
C ASP A 105 -2.48 -0.86 -14.31
N CYS A 106 -2.64 -0.32 -13.09
CA CYS A 106 -1.56 0.40 -12.40
C CYS A 106 -0.40 -0.51 -11.97
N HIS A 107 -0.59 -1.83 -11.98
CA HIS A 107 0.47 -2.82 -11.71
C HIS A 107 1.40 -3.02 -12.90
N SER A 108 0.90 -2.80 -14.12
CA SER A 108 1.59 -3.11 -15.36
C SER A 108 1.21 -2.10 -16.44
N ILE A 109 1.91 -0.97 -16.45
CA ILE A 109 1.71 0.12 -17.41
C ILE A 109 2.65 -0.10 -18.59
N PRO A 110 2.14 -0.38 -19.80
CA PRO A 110 2.99 -0.52 -20.98
C PRO A 110 3.49 0.84 -21.44
N PHE A 111 4.78 0.94 -21.73
CA PHE A 111 5.43 2.12 -22.29
C PHE A 111 6.25 1.70 -23.50
N GLN A 112 5.85 2.17 -24.68
CA GLN A 112 6.57 1.88 -25.92
C GLN A 112 7.78 2.80 -26.07
N ASN A 113 8.92 2.22 -26.47
CA ASN A 113 10.13 2.95 -26.82
C ASN A 113 10.61 3.94 -25.72
N LEU A 114 10.65 3.45 -24.48
CA LEU A 114 11.13 4.24 -23.33
C LEU A 114 12.61 4.60 -23.51
N ALA A 115 13.44 3.64 -23.91
CA ALA A 115 14.87 3.85 -24.15
C ALA A 115 15.12 4.96 -25.18
N GLY A 116 14.46 4.93 -26.33
CA GLY A 116 14.59 5.98 -27.34
C GLY A 116 14.14 7.35 -26.83
N SER A 117 13.06 7.39 -26.03
CA SER A 117 12.56 8.63 -25.42
C SER A 117 13.55 9.22 -24.43
N VAL A 118 14.16 8.38 -23.58
CA VAL A 118 15.19 8.76 -22.61
C VAL A 118 16.45 9.24 -23.33
N ARG A 119 16.95 8.45 -24.28
CA ARG A 119 18.13 8.80 -25.10
C ARG A 119 17.95 10.16 -25.77
N LYS A 120 16.85 10.34 -26.50
CA LYS A 120 16.55 11.60 -27.18
C LYS A 120 16.54 12.78 -26.21
N ARG A 121 15.95 12.60 -25.03
CA ARG A 121 15.87 13.66 -24.02
C ARG A 121 17.25 14.01 -23.45
N ILE A 122 18.08 13.01 -23.18
CA ILE A 122 19.45 13.20 -22.67
C ILE A 122 20.29 13.94 -23.71
N LEU A 123 20.32 13.46 -24.96
CA LEU A 123 21.08 14.09 -26.04
C LEU A 123 20.63 15.54 -26.29
N GLN A 124 19.32 15.80 -26.28
CA GLN A 124 18.80 17.16 -26.39
C GLN A 124 19.33 18.11 -25.31
N LEU A 125 19.45 17.62 -24.06
CA LEU A 125 19.98 18.40 -22.95
C LEU A 125 21.49 18.62 -23.09
N ILE A 126 22.24 17.56 -23.44
CA ILE A 126 23.69 17.60 -23.66
C ILE A 126 24.06 18.60 -24.76
N HIS A 127 23.36 18.58 -25.90
CA HIS A 127 23.61 19.52 -27.01
C HIS A 127 23.19 20.97 -26.73
N HIS A 128 22.39 21.21 -25.68
CA HIS A 128 21.99 22.56 -25.24
C HIS A 128 22.41 22.81 -23.78
N PRO A 129 23.72 22.85 -23.48
CA PRO A 129 24.26 22.71 -22.13
C PRO A 129 23.92 23.89 -21.19
N ARG A 130 23.52 25.05 -21.73
CA ARG A 130 23.08 26.22 -20.92
C ARG A 130 21.89 25.90 -20.01
N GLY A 131 21.14 24.82 -20.28
CA GLY A 131 20.03 24.34 -19.45
C GLY A 131 20.37 23.20 -18.48
N ILE A 132 21.59 22.67 -18.49
CA ILE A 132 22.00 21.56 -17.63
C ILE A 132 22.40 22.10 -16.26
N SER A 133 21.56 21.84 -15.27
CA SER A 133 21.93 21.97 -13.86
C SER A 133 22.31 20.60 -13.33
N LEU A 134 23.54 20.49 -12.83
CA LEU A 134 23.99 19.33 -12.04
C LEU A 134 23.05 19.19 -10.84
N ALA A 135 22.65 17.95 -10.53
CA ALA A 135 21.63 17.61 -9.52
C ALA A 135 20.16 17.97 -9.85
N LYS A 136 19.85 18.64 -10.98
CA LYS A 136 18.45 18.76 -11.42
C LYS A 136 17.92 17.41 -11.88
N THR A 137 16.80 16.99 -11.32
CA THR A 137 16.11 15.76 -11.72
C THR A 137 15.20 16.01 -12.91
N TYR A 138 15.46 15.31 -14.00
CA TYR A 138 14.61 15.19 -15.17
C TYR A 138 13.73 13.95 -15.02
N LYS A 139 12.51 14.01 -15.55
CA LYS A 139 11.51 12.94 -15.41
C LYS A 139 10.92 12.61 -16.77
N VAL A 140 10.91 11.34 -17.13
CA VAL A 140 10.08 10.78 -18.19
C VAL A 140 8.78 10.30 -17.57
N LYS A 141 7.66 10.74 -18.14
CA LYS A 141 6.33 10.52 -17.57
C LYS A 141 5.40 9.82 -18.55
N ALA A 142 4.44 9.08 -18.04
CA ALA A 142 3.32 8.51 -18.76
C ALA A 142 2.00 8.97 -18.16
N GLU A 143 0.92 8.90 -18.92
CA GLU A 143 -0.41 9.15 -18.38
C GLU A 143 -0.84 8.00 -17.47
N CYS A 144 -1.60 8.30 -16.41
CA CYS A 144 -2.18 7.28 -15.56
C CYS A 144 -3.21 6.43 -16.32
N PRO A 145 -3.08 5.08 -16.34
CA PRO A 145 -4.02 4.23 -17.06
C PRO A 145 -5.36 4.08 -16.33
N SER A 146 -5.46 4.45 -15.05
CA SER A 146 -6.65 4.19 -14.26
C SER A 146 -7.88 4.90 -14.83
N ALA A 147 -9.00 4.16 -14.89
CA ALA A 147 -10.32 4.66 -15.22
C ALA A 147 -11.12 5.10 -13.98
N ASN A 148 -10.60 4.89 -12.77
CA ASN A 148 -11.31 5.14 -11.51
C ASN A 148 -11.33 6.62 -11.09
N PHE A 149 -10.69 7.50 -11.86
CA PHE A 149 -10.71 8.93 -11.59
C PHE A 149 -12.12 9.51 -11.84
N PRO A 150 -12.64 10.37 -10.94
CA PRO A 150 -13.87 11.10 -11.18
C PRO A 150 -13.79 11.93 -12.46
N LYS A 151 -14.93 12.17 -13.12
CA LYS A 151 -14.99 12.92 -14.40
C LYS A 151 -14.41 14.33 -14.30
N ASP A 152 -14.46 14.92 -13.10
CA ASP A 152 -14.02 16.29 -12.84
C ASP A 152 -12.55 16.37 -12.40
N VAL A 153 -11.86 15.23 -12.30
CA VAL A 153 -10.46 15.16 -11.86
C VAL A 153 -9.56 14.76 -13.01
N GLN A 154 -8.61 15.63 -13.37
CA GLN A 154 -7.60 15.29 -14.37
C GLN A 154 -6.70 14.15 -13.92
N LYS A 155 -6.43 13.22 -14.84
CA LYS A 155 -5.52 12.11 -14.62
C LYS A 155 -4.09 12.62 -14.41
N PRO A 156 -3.38 12.16 -13.36
CA PRO A 156 -2.02 12.60 -13.11
C PRO A 156 -1.04 11.95 -14.08
N TRP A 157 0.06 12.66 -14.34
CA TRP A 157 1.23 12.10 -14.99
C TRP A 157 2.03 11.25 -14.00
N ILE A 158 2.30 10.01 -14.35
CA ILE A 158 3.09 9.05 -13.59
C ILE A 158 4.56 9.17 -13.98
N GLU A 159 5.46 9.18 -13.00
CA GLU A 159 6.90 9.11 -13.22
C GLU A 159 7.30 7.67 -13.61
N CYS A 160 7.89 7.52 -14.79
CA CYS A 160 8.37 6.24 -15.32
C CYS A 160 9.83 6.01 -14.97
N LEU A 161 10.62 7.05 -15.23
CA LEU A 161 12.06 7.10 -15.02
C LEU A 161 12.44 8.53 -14.69
N SER A 162 13.31 8.71 -13.70
CA SER A 162 13.97 9.99 -13.44
C SER A 162 15.47 9.85 -13.57
N PHE A 163 16.11 10.93 -14.02
CA PHE A 163 17.57 10.98 -14.13
C PHE A 163 18.11 12.35 -13.80
N SER A 164 19.37 12.41 -13.37
CA SER A 164 20.11 13.64 -13.11
C SER A 164 21.53 13.51 -13.60
N PHE A 165 22.08 14.61 -14.11
CA PHE A 165 23.49 14.70 -14.45
C PHE A 165 24.31 14.97 -13.21
N ILE A 166 25.43 14.26 -13.11
CA ILE A 166 26.48 14.44 -12.12
C ILE A 166 27.82 14.60 -12.84
N PRO A 167 28.85 15.15 -12.20
CA PRO A 167 30.20 15.13 -12.76
C PRO A 167 30.60 13.70 -13.14
N TYR A 168 31.42 13.58 -14.19
CA TYR A 168 31.94 12.28 -14.59
C TYR A 168 32.59 11.55 -13.42
N ASP A 169 32.16 10.32 -13.22
CA ASP A 169 32.67 9.42 -12.19
C ASP A 169 33.02 8.08 -12.87
N PRO A 170 34.31 7.74 -12.98
CA PRO A 170 34.76 6.51 -13.64
C PRO A 170 34.43 5.24 -12.83
N SER A 171 34.02 5.37 -11.57
CA SER A 171 33.56 4.24 -10.76
C SER A 171 32.16 3.77 -11.15
N ILE A 172 31.38 4.62 -11.82
CA ILE A 172 30.03 4.31 -12.29
C ILE A 172 30.14 3.52 -13.59
N ASN A 173 30.11 2.19 -13.49
CA ASN A 173 29.99 1.28 -14.62
C ASN A 173 28.55 0.76 -14.71
N ASP A 174 27.73 1.40 -15.52
CA ASP A 174 26.33 1.01 -15.70
C ASP A 174 26.09 0.39 -17.10
N PRO A 175 25.79 -0.93 -17.17
CA PRO A 175 25.49 -1.61 -18.44
C PRO A 175 24.31 -1.03 -19.21
N THR A 176 23.36 -0.36 -18.55
CA THR A 176 22.21 0.26 -19.24
C THR A 176 22.60 1.50 -20.02
N LEU A 177 23.67 2.22 -19.64
CA LEU A 177 24.15 3.37 -20.42
C LEU A 177 24.72 2.93 -21.78
N LYS A 178 25.33 1.74 -21.82
CA LYS A 178 25.75 1.09 -23.07
C LYS A 178 24.56 0.67 -23.92
N LEU A 179 23.53 0.12 -23.29
CA LEU A 179 22.28 -0.24 -23.99
C LEU A 179 21.58 0.99 -24.60
N LEU A 180 21.66 2.13 -23.92
CA LEU A 180 21.13 3.41 -24.40
C LEU A 180 22.05 4.08 -25.44
N ASP A 181 23.29 3.61 -25.59
CA ASP A 181 24.28 4.14 -26.53
C ASP A 181 24.42 5.68 -26.38
N ILE A 182 24.67 6.09 -25.12
CA ILE A 182 24.88 7.49 -24.69
C ILE A 182 26.15 7.65 -23.85
N GLU A 183 26.90 6.57 -23.62
CA GLU A 183 28.06 6.57 -22.73
C GLU A 183 29.17 7.48 -23.26
N ASP A 184 29.43 7.45 -24.57
CA ASP A 184 30.49 8.22 -25.20
C ASP A 184 30.16 9.72 -25.22
N GLU A 185 28.90 10.10 -25.48
CA GLU A 185 28.45 11.48 -25.40
C GLU A 185 28.51 12.03 -23.98
N LEU A 186 28.14 11.23 -22.98
CA LEU A 186 28.25 11.63 -21.57
C LEU A 186 29.72 11.88 -21.18
N LYS A 187 30.63 10.98 -21.58
CA LYS A 187 32.08 11.11 -21.36
C LYS A 187 32.65 12.34 -22.06
N ALA A 188 32.27 12.59 -23.31
CA ALA A 188 32.73 13.76 -24.07
C ALA A 188 32.38 15.09 -23.39
N HIS A 189 31.28 15.11 -22.64
CA HIS A 189 30.83 16.28 -21.87
C HIS A 189 31.24 16.26 -20.39
N ASN A 190 32.08 15.31 -19.96
CA ASN A 190 32.52 15.12 -18.58
C ASN A 190 31.35 14.95 -17.59
N LEU A 191 30.32 14.20 -18.00
CA LEU A 191 29.12 13.91 -17.21
C LEU A 191 28.98 12.41 -16.97
N SER A 192 28.41 12.06 -15.81
CA SER A 192 27.82 10.75 -15.53
C SER A 192 26.33 10.92 -15.24
N LEU A 193 25.58 9.82 -15.30
CA LEU A 193 24.13 9.83 -15.15
C LEU A 193 23.70 8.97 -13.96
N LYS A 194 22.91 9.55 -13.07
CA LYS A 194 22.22 8.83 -12.00
C LYS A 194 20.75 8.78 -12.35
N TYR A 195 20.14 7.59 -12.32
CA TYR A 195 18.72 7.43 -12.61
C TYR A 195 18.02 6.53 -11.61
N HIS A 196 16.70 6.64 -11.58
CA HIS A 196 15.78 5.77 -10.86
C HIS A 196 14.66 5.37 -11.82
N SER A 197 14.34 4.08 -11.88
CA SER A 197 13.30 3.55 -12.77
C SER A 197 12.26 2.75 -12.00
N HIS A 198 11.03 2.79 -12.50
CA HIS A 198 9.92 1.95 -12.01
C HIS A 198 9.61 0.80 -12.98
N ILE A 199 10.57 0.45 -13.85
CA ILE A 199 10.46 -0.62 -14.84
C ILE A 199 10.54 -1.96 -14.12
N ILE A 200 9.58 -2.85 -14.38
CA ILE A 200 9.51 -4.20 -13.80
C ILE A 200 9.79 -5.30 -14.83
N ALA A 201 9.59 -5.02 -16.12
CA ALA A 201 9.89 -5.96 -17.20
C ALA A 201 10.17 -5.21 -18.51
N VAL A 202 10.90 -5.87 -19.40
CA VAL A 202 11.19 -5.40 -20.76
C VAL A 202 10.93 -6.55 -21.73
N SER A 203 10.14 -6.30 -22.77
CA SER A 203 9.89 -7.26 -23.84
C SER A 203 9.97 -6.54 -25.18
N GLN A 204 10.97 -6.89 -26.00
CA GLN A 204 11.31 -6.16 -27.22
C GLN A 204 11.49 -4.66 -26.92
N ASP A 205 10.63 -3.80 -27.48
CA ASP A 205 10.62 -2.34 -27.25
C ASP A 205 9.52 -1.86 -26.29
N THR A 206 8.84 -2.79 -25.62
CA THR A 206 7.80 -2.47 -24.62
C THR A 206 8.36 -2.63 -23.22
N TYR A 207 8.29 -1.54 -22.47
CA TYR A 207 8.71 -1.48 -21.08
C TYR A 207 7.47 -1.53 -20.20
N THR A 208 7.46 -2.45 -19.24
CA THR A 208 6.38 -2.53 -18.26
C THR A 208 6.79 -1.78 -17.01
N ILE A 209 5.96 -0.84 -16.59
CA ILE A 209 6.21 0.04 -15.46
C ILE A 209 5.18 -0.24 -14.36
N ARG A 210 5.65 -0.30 -13.11
CA ARG A 210 4.78 -0.31 -11.94
C ARG A 210 4.51 1.11 -11.49
N CYS A 211 3.26 1.46 -11.22
CA CYS A 211 2.93 2.80 -10.73
C CYS A 211 3.64 3.09 -9.39
N PRO A 212 4.41 4.20 -9.27
CA PRO A 212 5.09 4.59 -8.03
C PRO A 212 4.14 5.07 -6.94
N LYS A 213 2.90 5.40 -7.32
CA LYS A 213 1.82 5.78 -6.40
C LYS A 213 0.92 4.61 -6.03
N LEU A 214 1.21 3.40 -6.51
CA LEU A 214 0.45 2.22 -6.12
C LEU A 214 0.60 2.00 -4.60
N PRO A 215 -0.50 1.78 -3.86
CA PRO A 215 -0.41 1.40 -2.46
C PRO A 215 0.43 0.14 -2.28
N LYS A 216 1.16 0.06 -1.16
CA LYS A 216 1.89 -1.16 -0.80
C LYS A 216 0.93 -2.31 -0.47
N ASP A 217 -0.17 -1.95 0.18
CA ASP A 217 -1.29 -2.83 0.47
C ASP A 217 -2.48 -2.34 -0.35
N THR A 218 -2.84 -3.12 -1.37
CA THR A 218 -3.97 -2.82 -2.26
C THR A 218 -5.31 -3.23 -1.67
N ASP A 219 -5.30 -4.08 -0.64
CA ASP A 219 -6.50 -4.57 0.03
C ASP A 219 -6.84 -3.69 1.25
N ALA A 220 -5.87 -2.91 1.74
CA ALA A 220 -6.09 -1.83 2.70
C ALA A 220 -7.12 -0.84 2.18
N ARG A 221 -8.26 -0.77 2.87
CA ARG A 221 -9.29 0.24 2.62
C ARG A 221 -8.80 1.62 3.08
N VAL A 222 -9.19 2.66 2.35
CA VAL A 222 -8.89 4.05 2.70
C VAL A 222 -9.65 4.38 3.99
N GLY A 223 -8.96 4.53 5.12
CA GLY A 223 -9.56 5.05 6.34
C GLY A 223 -10.04 6.48 6.11
N VAL A 224 -11.33 6.73 6.32
CA VAL A 224 -11.91 8.07 6.27
C VAL A 224 -11.75 8.70 7.65
N SER A 225 -10.97 9.77 7.75
CA SER A 225 -10.95 10.59 8.96
C SER A 225 -12.30 11.32 9.08
N HIS A 226 -12.89 11.32 10.28
CA HIS A 226 -14.16 12.01 10.59
C HIS A 226 -14.16 13.52 10.27
N ASP A 227 -13.00 14.12 9.97
CA ASP A 227 -12.86 15.55 9.66
C ASP A 227 -13.05 15.92 8.18
N TYR A 228 -13.51 14.99 7.32
CA TYR A 228 -13.74 15.30 5.91
C TYR A 228 -15.12 15.96 5.68
N HIS A 229 -15.20 17.26 5.91
CA HIS A 229 -16.26 18.08 5.32
C HIS A 229 -15.86 18.53 3.91
N PRO A 230 -16.56 18.12 2.85
CA PRO A 230 -16.30 18.61 1.50
C PRO A 230 -16.61 20.11 1.43
N ARG A 231 -15.66 20.90 0.94
CA ARG A 231 -15.89 22.25 0.41
C ARG A 231 -15.63 22.25 -1.08
#